data_AF-A0A9N9F351-F1
#
_entry.id   AF-A0A9N9F351-F1
#
_cell.length_a   1.000
_cell.length_b   1.000
_cell.length_c   1.000
_cell.angle_alpha   90.00
_cell.angle_beta   90.00
_cell.angle_gamma   90.00
#
_symmetry.space_group_name_H-M   'P 1'
#
loop_
_entity.id
_entity.type
_entity.pdbx_description
1 polymer ?
#
loop_
_entity_poly.entity_id
_entity_poly.type
_entity_poly.pdbx_seq_one_letter_code
_entity_poly.pdbx_strand_id
1 'polypeptide(L)'
;MAEYTKNVIRKVEEVLERLEVVRFSGSEVVLYEEKDNLIQKYHLLVKKLREEKETISRQMEKKIMIVTPLRQKTVKSGYCYFCDISYETDFPYKLKVEEQNTLGIVIPEGAAFCSQECLLSHCKEYKNREKLRQAEEKRNKEKITQDKKMITEIQGRMASLTERINRLERRERELELLPEGNQIEKPEEVGFFRRLGQKLGLARKPHPLSKLERVRKLKEELNIELEKTGEELQKSLVILSLDEQKEEERKRLEKKIILEKGRIAKKEKEEEIYE
;
A
#
# COMPACT_ATOMS: atom_id res chain seq x y z
N MET A 1 -16.86 -1.18 -6.94
CA MET A 1 -15.97 -0.03 -6.61
C MET A 1 -15.52 0.71 -7.87
N ALA A 2 -14.78 0.11 -8.80
CA ALA A 2 -14.29 0.81 -10.00
C ALA A 2 -15.39 1.41 -10.90
N GLU A 3 -16.51 0.69 -11.09
CA GLU A 3 -17.69 1.20 -11.84
C GLU A 3 -18.42 2.32 -11.09
N TYR A 4 -18.48 2.24 -9.77
CA TYR A 4 -19.07 3.28 -8.94
C TYR A 4 -18.28 4.59 -9.04
N THR A 5 -16.95 4.53 -8.89
CA THR A 5 -16.07 5.70 -9.05
C THR A 5 -16.12 6.26 -10.47
N LYS A 6 -16.23 5.40 -11.50
CA LYS A 6 -16.41 5.84 -12.90
C LYS A 6 -17.71 6.63 -13.09
N ASN A 7 -18.81 6.18 -12.50
CA ASN A 7 -20.09 6.89 -12.54
C ASN A 7 -20.07 8.21 -11.78
N VAL A 8 -19.34 8.28 -10.65
CA VAL A 8 -19.17 9.52 -9.89
C VAL A 8 -18.37 10.54 -10.69
N ILE A 9 -17.24 10.14 -11.30
CA ILE A 9 -16.44 11.01 -12.18
C ILE A 9 -17.30 11.57 -13.32
N ARG A 10 -18.08 10.71 -13.99
CA ARG A 10 -18.95 11.14 -15.10
C ARG A 10 -20.00 12.17 -14.66
N LYS A 11 -20.63 11.96 -13.50
CA LYS A 11 -21.59 12.93 -12.94
C LYS A 11 -20.95 14.28 -12.62
N VAL A 12 -19.71 14.28 -12.15
CA VAL A 12 -18.97 15.52 -11.86
C VAL A 12 -18.57 16.23 -13.15
N GLU A 13 -18.15 15.47 -14.18
CA GLU A 13 -17.86 16.01 -15.52
C GLU A 13 -19.12 16.62 -16.18
N GLU A 14 -20.27 15.96 -16.07
CA GLU A 14 -21.56 16.50 -16.54
C GLU A 14 -21.94 17.82 -15.83
N VAL A 15 -21.59 17.98 -14.55
CA VAL A 15 -21.81 19.23 -13.80
C VAL A 15 -20.84 20.33 -14.23
N LEU A 16 -19.57 19.98 -14.49
CA LEU A 16 -18.56 20.89 -15.03
C LEU A 16 -18.96 21.44 -16.41
N GLU A 17 -19.37 20.57 -17.33
CA GLU A 17 -19.82 20.98 -18.66
C GLU A 17 -20.99 21.98 -18.58
N ARG A 18 -21.94 21.73 -17.67
CA ARG A 18 -23.06 22.65 -17.44
C ARG A 18 -22.60 23.99 -16.88
N LEU A 19 -21.68 23.98 -15.91
CA LEU A 19 -21.11 25.20 -15.31
C LEU A 19 -20.33 26.02 -16.34
N GLU A 20 -19.54 25.38 -17.21
CA GLU A 20 -18.73 26.04 -18.23
C GLU A 20 -19.59 26.84 -19.23
N VAL A 21 -20.77 26.33 -19.60
CA VAL A 21 -21.67 26.95 -20.59
C VAL A 21 -22.50 28.11 -20.00
N VAL A 22 -22.65 28.21 -18.68
CA VAL A 22 -23.39 29.31 -18.03
C VAL A 22 -22.70 30.65 -18.28
N ARG A 23 -23.44 31.64 -18.80
CA ARG A 23 -22.94 33.01 -18.99
C ARG A 23 -23.75 33.98 -18.16
N PHE A 24 -23.06 34.85 -17.43
CA PHE A 24 -23.65 35.96 -16.69
C PHE A 24 -23.63 37.23 -17.54
N SER A 25 -24.42 38.22 -17.15
CA SER A 25 -24.39 39.52 -17.81
C SER A 25 -23.03 40.20 -17.60
N GLY A 26 -22.59 41.05 -18.54
CA GLY A 26 -21.26 41.68 -18.48
C GLY A 26 -20.98 42.56 -17.26
N SER A 27 -22.03 42.91 -16.50
CA SER A 27 -21.96 43.66 -15.25
C SER A 27 -21.69 42.78 -14.00
N GLU A 28 -21.77 41.46 -14.12
CA GLU A 28 -21.70 40.52 -12.98
C GLU A 28 -20.30 39.88 -12.84
N VAL A 29 -19.27 40.71 -12.72
CA VAL A 29 -17.86 40.28 -12.63
C VAL A 29 -17.61 39.30 -11.46
N VAL A 30 -18.25 39.55 -10.31
CA VAL A 30 -18.12 38.69 -9.11
C VAL A 30 -18.65 37.27 -9.37
N LEU A 31 -19.74 37.12 -10.14
CA LEU A 31 -20.29 35.80 -10.49
C LEU A 31 -19.39 35.03 -11.46
N TYR A 32 -18.67 35.74 -12.33
CA TYR A 32 -17.64 35.12 -13.17
C TYR A 32 -16.45 34.59 -12.35
N GLU A 33 -15.96 35.37 -11.38
CA GLU A 33 -14.87 34.93 -10.48
C GLU A 33 -15.28 33.74 -9.61
N GLU A 34 -16.50 33.76 -9.05
CA GLU A 34 -17.04 32.64 -8.27
C GLU A 34 -17.22 31.38 -9.12
N LYS A 35 -17.71 31.53 -10.36
CA LYS A 35 -17.82 30.43 -11.32
C LYS A 35 -16.47 29.82 -11.64
N ASP A 36 -15.47 30.64 -11.96
CA ASP A 36 -14.13 30.15 -12.31
C ASP A 36 -13.48 29.42 -11.12
N ASN A 37 -13.66 29.94 -9.91
CA ASN A 37 -13.23 29.26 -8.68
C ASN A 37 -13.95 27.91 -8.49
N LEU A 38 -15.25 27.83 -8.79
CA LEU A 38 -16.01 26.60 -8.72
C LEU A 38 -15.51 25.57 -9.74
N ILE A 39 -15.29 25.99 -10.99
CA ILE A 39 -14.76 25.17 -12.07
C ILE A 39 -13.40 24.59 -11.68
N GLN A 40 -12.50 25.42 -11.13
CA GLN A 40 -11.20 24.97 -10.64
C GLN A 40 -11.33 23.91 -9.54
N LYS A 41 -12.23 24.11 -8.56
CA LYS A 41 -12.49 23.13 -7.48
C LYS A 41 -12.98 21.80 -8.04
N TYR A 42 -13.89 21.83 -9.01
CA TYR A 42 -14.42 20.61 -9.63
C TYR A 42 -13.39 19.89 -10.49
N HIS A 43 -12.55 20.60 -11.25
CA HIS A 43 -11.42 19.97 -11.95
C HIS A 43 -10.44 19.29 -10.99
N LEU A 44 -10.14 19.94 -9.86
CA LEU A 44 -9.30 19.36 -8.81
C LEU A 44 -9.93 18.07 -8.24
N LEU A 45 -11.24 18.07 -8.03
CA LEU A 45 -11.99 16.90 -7.56
C LEU A 45 -11.93 15.74 -8.58
N VAL A 46 -12.13 16.01 -9.87
CA VAL A 46 -12.01 15.00 -10.94
C VAL A 46 -10.61 14.41 -10.95
N LYS A 47 -9.58 15.24 -10.82
CA LYS A 47 -8.18 14.79 -10.74
C LYS A 47 -7.97 13.84 -9.57
N LYS A 48 -8.41 14.21 -8.36
CA LYS A 48 -8.31 13.33 -7.17
C LYS A 48 -9.05 12.01 -7.35
N LEU A 49 -10.27 12.04 -7.88
CA LEU A 49 -11.06 10.82 -8.12
C LEU A 49 -10.42 9.89 -9.16
N ARG A 50 -9.75 10.44 -10.18
CA ARG A 50 -8.98 9.67 -11.16
C ARG A 50 -7.74 9.04 -10.53
N GLU A 51 -7.00 9.79 -9.71
CA GLU A 51 -5.84 9.28 -8.96
C GLU A 51 -6.24 8.15 -8.00
N GLU A 52 -7.35 8.29 -7.27
CA GLU A 52 -7.90 7.22 -6.42
C GLU A 52 -8.28 5.99 -7.23
N LYS A 53 -8.97 6.17 -8.37
CA LYS A 53 -9.34 5.06 -9.27
C LYS A 53 -8.12 4.32 -9.80
N GLU A 54 -7.08 5.04 -10.22
CA GLU A 54 -5.81 4.44 -10.65
C GLU A 54 -5.12 3.70 -9.50
N THR A 55 -5.13 4.27 -8.30
CA THR A 55 -4.54 3.64 -7.11
C THR A 55 -5.27 2.34 -6.78
N ILE A 56 -6.61 2.35 -6.79
CA ILE A 56 -7.45 1.16 -6.59
C ILE A 56 -7.19 0.13 -7.69
N SER A 57 -7.07 0.57 -8.95
CA SER A 57 -6.82 -0.34 -10.09
C SER A 57 -5.44 -1.01 -9.99
N ARG A 58 -4.39 -0.25 -9.69
CA ARG A 58 -3.05 -0.79 -9.42
C ARG A 58 -3.04 -1.73 -8.21
N GLN A 59 -3.84 -1.44 -7.18
CA GLN A 59 -4.00 -2.35 -6.04
C GLN A 59 -4.76 -3.63 -6.43
N MET A 60 -5.74 -3.56 -7.34
CA MET A 60 -6.44 -4.73 -7.89
C MET A 60 -5.55 -5.57 -8.81
N GLU A 61 -4.71 -4.96 -9.64
CA GLU A 61 -3.72 -5.69 -10.45
C GLU A 61 -2.68 -6.37 -9.55
N LYS A 62 -2.22 -5.68 -8.50
CA LYS A 62 -1.38 -6.31 -7.45
C LYS A 62 -2.11 -7.40 -6.66
N LYS A 63 -3.46 -7.44 -6.66
CA LYS A 63 -4.26 -8.52 -6.06
C LYS A 63 -4.30 -9.77 -6.93
N ILE A 64 -3.79 -9.74 -8.16
CA ILE A 64 -3.43 -10.97 -8.88
C ILE A 64 -2.21 -11.54 -8.16
N MET A 65 -2.45 -12.18 -7.02
CA MET A 65 -1.47 -13.08 -6.44
C MET A 65 -1.31 -14.20 -7.45
N ILE A 66 -0.15 -14.23 -8.11
CA ILE A 66 0.38 -15.50 -8.57
C ILE A 66 0.84 -16.21 -7.30
N VAL A 67 -0.12 -16.67 -6.49
CA VAL A 67 0.16 -17.83 -5.66
C VAL A 67 0.56 -18.86 -6.70
N THR A 68 1.81 -19.32 -6.65
CA THR A 68 2.18 -20.51 -7.39
C THR A 68 1.73 -21.63 -6.46
N PRO A 69 0.45 -22.11 -6.51
CA PRO A 69 0.12 -23.26 -5.70
C PRO A 69 1.10 -24.35 -6.10
N LEU A 70 1.44 -25.21 -5.14
CA LEU A 70 1.82 -26.56 -5.51
C LEU A 70 0.63 -27.11 -6.29
N ARG A 71 0.62 -26.91 -7.63
CA ARG A 71 -0.29 -27.60 -8.54
C ARG A 71 0.02 -29.07 -8.31
N GLN A 72 -0.73 -29.69 -7.43
CA GLN A 72 -0.76 -31.12 -7.29
C GLN A 72 -1.38 -31.61 -8.58
N LYS A 73 -0.61 -32.35 -9.35
CA LYS A 73 -1.20 -33.13 -10.42
C LYS A 73 -2.19 -34.09 -9.76
N THR A 74 -3.34 -34.31 -10.38
CA THR A 74 -4.26 -35.35 -9.91
C THR A 74 -3.59 -36.69 -10.16
N VAL A 75 -3.53 -37.56 -9.15
CA VAL A 75 -3.08 -38.95 -9.35
C VAL A 75 -4.05 -39.63 -10.29
N LYS A 76 -3.53 -40.23 -11.37
CA LYS A 76 -4.31 -41.00 -12.34
C LYS A 76 -3.80 -42.44 -12.31
N SER A 77 -4.70 -43.38 -12.03
CA SER A 77 -4.35 -44.81 -12.04
C SER A 77 -3.83 -45.22 -13.43
N GLY A 78 -2.70 -45.92 -13.48
CA GLY A 78 -2.06 -46.37 -14.73
C GLY A 78 -1.27 -45.29 -15.48
N TYR A 79 -1.10 -44.08 -14.93
CA TYR A 79 -0.37 -42.97 -15.56
C TYR A 79 0.73 -42.41 -14.67
N CYS A 80 1.87 -42.06 -15.29
CA CYS A 80 3.00 -41.48 -14.59
C CYS A 80 2.65 -40.11 -14.01
N TYR A 81 2.85 -39.94 -12.70
CA TYR A 81 2.57 -38.69 -11.98
C TYR A 81 3.41 -37.50 -12.48
N PHE A 82 4.58 -37.76 -13.07
CA PHE A 82 5.44 -36.71 -13.62
C PHE A 82 5.08 -36.32 -15.05
N CYS A 83 5.04 -37.28 -15.98
CA CYS A 83 4.90 -37.01 -17.42
C CYS A 83 3.50 -37.29 -17.99
N ASP A 84 2.56 -37.78 -17.18
CA ASP A 84 1.18 -38.11 -17.58
C ASP A 84 1.09 -39.17 -18.70
N ILE A 85 2.15 -39.92 -18.96
CA ILE A 85 2.19 -41.04 -19.91
C ILE A 85 1.65 -42.30 -19.22
N SER A 86 0.78 -43.06 -19.91
CA SER A 86 0.33 -44.37 -19.41
C SER A 86 1.52 -45.31 -19.32
N TYR A 87 1.70 -45.97 -18.18
CA TYR A 87 2.70 -47.01 -18.05
C TYR A 87 1.99 -48.38 -18.00
N GLU A 88 2.35 -49.27 -18.91
CA GLU A 88 1.88 -50.67 -18.94
C GLU A 88 2.74 -51.58 -18.04
N THR A 89 3.70 -51.00 -17.32
CA THR A 89 4.71 -51.74 -16.56
C THR A 89 4.14 -52.35 -15.28
N ASP A 90 4.46 -53.63 -15.04
CA ASP A 90 4.12 -54.39 -13.82
C ASP A 90 4.69 -53.79 -12.52
N PHE A 91 5.74 -52.94 -12.61
CA PHE A 91 6.42 -52.36 -11.45
C PHE A 91 6.68 -50.85 -11.61
N PRO A 92 5.71 -49.98 -11.26
CA PRO A 92 5.93 -48.55 -11.21
C PRO A 92 6.94 -48.14 -10.13
N TYR A 93 7.74 -47.11 -10.40
CA TYR A 93 8.60 -46.52 -9.38
C TYR A 93 7.75 -45.73 -8.39
N LYS A 94 7.93 -46.00 -7.09
CA LYS A 94 7.27 -45.29 -5.99
C LYS A 94 8.34 -44.86 -4.98
N LEU A 95 8.18 -43.67 -4.41
CA LEU A 95 9.06 -43.19 -3.35
C LEU A 95 8.44 -43.56 -2.00
N LYS A 96 9.16 -44.32 -1.18
CA LYS A 96 8.65 -44.75 0.13
C LYS A 96 8.46 -43.55 1.05
N VAL A 97 7.56 -43.68 2.03
CA VAL A 97 7.28 -42.62 3.03
C VAL A 97 8.56 -42.20 3.78
N GLU A 98 9.42 -43.16 4.11
CA GLU A 98 10.72 -42.90 4.75
C GLU A 98 11.64 -42.05 3.87
N GLU A 99 11.75 -42.39 2.58
CA GLU A 99 12.56 -41.66 1.61
C GLU A 99 12.00 -40.26 1.34
N GLN A 100 10.67 -40.13 1.30
CA GLN A 100 9.98 -38.84 1.25
C GLN A 100 10.33 -37.95 2.44
N ASN A 101 10.30 -38.50 3.66
CA ASN A 101 10.68 -37.79 4.88
C ASN A 101 12.15 -37.36 4.86
N THR A 102 13.06 -38.25 4.46
CA THR A 102 14.50 -37.94 4.35
C THR A 102 14.77 -36.85 3.32
N LEU A 103 14.07 -36.87 2.18
CA LEU A 103 14.26 -35.90 1.11
C LEU A 103 13.50 -34.58 1.34
N GLY A 104 12.58 -34.54 2.31
CA GLY A 104 11.67 -33.42 2.55
C GLY A 104 10.70 -33.20 1.38
N ILE A 105 10.32 -34.27 0.68
CA ILE A 105 9.47 -34.23 -0.51
C ILE A 105 8.14 -34.90 -0.16
N VAL A 106 7.04 -34.29 -0.58
CA VAL A 106 5.71 -34.86 -0.35
C VAL A 106 5.11 -35.23 -1.70
N ILE A 107 4.89 -36.53 -1.90
CA ILE A 107 4.24 -37.10 -3.07
C ILE A 107 2.88 -37.69 -2.62
N PRO A 108 1.78 -37.46 -3.33
CA PRO A 108 0.49 -38.06 -3.00
C PRO A 108 0.55 -39.59 -3.00
N GLU A 109 -0.22 -40.23 -2.12
CA GLU A 109 -0.40 -41.68 -2.13
C GLU A 109 -0.96 -42.16 -3.48
N GLY A 110 -0.54 -43.36 -3.91
CA GLY A 110 -0.88 -43.90 -5.23
C GLY A 110 -0.11 -43.29 -6.41
N ALA A 111 0.65 -42.21 -6.21
CA ALA A 111 1.50 -41.67 -7.27
C ALA A 111 2.59 -42.66 -7.67
N ALA A 112 2.73 -42.85 -8.97
CA ALA A 112 3.65 -43.78 -9.59
C ALA A 112 4.40 -43.10 -10.72
N PHE A 113 5.64 -43.52 -10.97
CA PHE A 113 6.50 -42.96 -12.00
C PHE A 113 6.91 -44.06 -12.98
N CYS A 114 6.88 -43.75 -14.27
CA CYS A 114 7.24 -44.70 -15.33
C CYS A 114 8.75 -45.00 -15.40
N SER A 115 9.59 -44.19 -14.76
CA SER A 115 11.03 -44.40 -14.68
C SER A 115 11.65 -43.73 -13.46
N GLN A 116 12.83 -44.21 -13.05
CA GLN A 116 13.64 -43.57 -12.02
C GLN A 116 14.01 -42.12 -12.40
N GLU A 117 14.21 -41.84 -13.69
CA GLU A 117 14.47 -40.49 -14.19
C GLU A 117 13.27 -39.55 -13.99
N CYS A 118 12.04 -40.03 -14.21
CA CYS A 118 10.83 -39.26 -13.95
C CYS A 118 10.67 -38.95 -12.46
N LEU A 119 10.95 -39.92 -11.59
CA LEU A 119 10.94 -39.71 -10.14
C LEU A 119 11.99 -38.68 -9.72
N LEU A 120 13.24 -38.81 -10.20
CA LEU A 120 14.31 -37.85 -9.90
C LEU A 120 13.98 -36.44 -10.40
N SER A 121 13.38 -36.32 -11.58
CA SER A 121 12.97 -35.04 -12.18
C SER A 121 11.87 -34.38 -11.37
N HIS A 122 10.87 -35.16 -10.94
CA HIS A 122 9.84 -34.69 -10.02
C HIS A 122 10.44 -34.17 -8.71
N CYS A 123 11.36 -34.93 -8.11
CA CYS A 123 12.04 -34.54 -6.87
C CYS A 123 12.84 -33.24 -7.00
N LYS A 124 13.54 -33.05 -8.13
CA LYS A 124 14.27 -31.80 -8.44
C LYS A 124 13.31 -30.62 -8.59
N GLU A 125 12.24 -30.79 -9.36
CA GLU A 125 11.23 -29.76 -9.53
C GLU A 125 10.57 -29.38 -8.20
N TYR A 126 10.23 -30.38 -7.37
CA TYR A 126 9.66 -30.15 -6.06
C TYR A 126 10.58 -29.29 -5.20
N LYS A 127 11.87 -29.65 -5.09
CA LYS A 127 12.85 -28.87 -4.32
C LYS A 127 13.05 -27.45 -4.86
N ASN A 128 12.99 -27.26 -6.17
CA ASN A 128 13.09 -25.92 -6.77
C ASN A 128 11.87 -25.07 -6.46
N ARG A 129 10.65 -25.62 -6.57
CA ARG A 129 9.40 -24.94 -6.20
C ARG A 129 9.40 -24.57 -4.72
N GLU A 130 9.87 -25.48 -3.87
CA GLU A 130 9.99 -25.27 -2.42
C GLU A 130 10.94 -24.10 -2.08
N LYS A 131 12.12 -24.05 -2.73
CA LYS A 131 13.06 -22.94 -2.57
C LYS A 131 12.47 -21.60 -3.00
N LEU A 132 11.79 -21.57 -4.15
CA LEU A 132 11.14 -20.35 -4.64
C LEU A 132 10.07 -19.87 -3.67
N ARG A 133 9.26 -20.78 -3.13
CA ARG A 133 8.23 -20.50 -2.12
C ARG A 133 8.81 -19.92 -0.83
N GLN A 134 9.88 -20.51 -0.31
CA GLN A 134 10.55 -20.01 0.90
C GLN A 134 11.20 -18.65 0.68
N ALA A 135 11.81 -18.42 -0.49
CA ALA A 135 12.36 -17.12 -0.86
C ALA A 135 11.26 -16.05 -0.97
N GLU A 136 10.11 -16.39 -1.53
CA GLU A 136 8.95 -15.51 -1.62
C GLU A 136 8.36 -15.19 -0.23
N GLU A 137 8.25 -16.20 0.65
CA GLU A 137 7.81 -16.00 2.05
C GLU A 137 8.74 -15.04 2.80
N LYS A 138 10.05 -15.24 2.64
CA LYS A 138 11.04 -14.37 3.27
C LYS A 138 10.91 -12.93 2.77
N ARG A 139 10.79 -12.73 1.44
CA ARG A 139 10.60 -11.40 0.83
C ARG A 139 9.32 -10.72 1.33
N ASN A 140 8.21 -11.45 1.43
CA ASN A 140 6.95 -10.89 1.92
C ASN A 140 7.06 -10.46 3.39
N LYS A 141 7.65 -11.29 4.25
CA LYS A 141 7.88 -10.95 5.67
C LYS A 141 8.81 -9.75 5.83
N GLU A 142 9.87 -9.68 5.05
CA GLU A 142 10.80 -8.54 5.03
C GLU A 142 10.07 -7.26 4.62
N LYS A 143 9.25 -7.32 3.56
CA LYS A 143 8.45 -6.18 3.10
C LYS A 143 7.48 -5.68 4.17
N ILE A 144 6.68 -6.56 4.77
CA ILE A 144 5.76 -6.21 5.88
C ILE A 144 6.53 -5.56 7.04
N THR A 145 7.74 -6.05 7.34
CA THR A 145 8.58 -5.49 8.41
C THR A 145 9.09 -4.10 8.06
N GLN A 146 9.47 -3.87 6.80
CA GLN A 146 9.89 -2.56 6.31
C GLN A 146 8.73 -1.55 6.32
N ASP A 147 7.55 -1.96 5.87
CA ASP A 147 6.35 -1.11 5.87
C ASP A 147 5.97 -0.70 7.30
N LYS A 148 6.07 -1.62 8.27
CA LYS A 148 5.88 -1.31 9.70
C LYS A 148 6.88 -0.27 10.22
N LYS A 149 8.16 -0.36 9.83
CA LYS A 149 9.17 0.63 10.22
C LYS A 149 8.85 2.01 9.64
N MET A 150 8.50 2.06 8.36
CA MET A 150 8.13 3.30 7.69
C MET A 150 6.91 3.97 8.35
N ILE A 151 5.88 3.19 8.71
CA ILE A 151 4.71 3.69 9.45
C ILE A 151 5.13 4.32 10.79
N THR A 152 6.00 3.65 11.55
CA THR A 152 6.51 4.19 12.81
C THR A 152 7.29 5.50 12.61
N GLU A 153 8.08 5.60 11.55
CA GLU A 153 8.79 6.85 11.20
C GLU A 153 7.82 7.99 10.87
N ILE A 154 6.76 7.71 10.09
CA ILE A 154 5.72 8.69 9.75
C ILE A 154 4.99 9.14 11.03
N GLN A 155 4.61 8.21 11.89
CA GLN A 155 3.99 8.52 13.19
C GLN A 155 4.91 9.39 14.06
N GLY A 156 6.22 9.11 14.07
CA GLY A 156 7.21 9.93 14.76
C GLY A 156 7.30 11.36 14.22
N ARG A 157 7.25 11.54 12.89
CA ARG A 157 7.18 12.87 12.26
C ARG A 157 5.91 13.62 12.64
N MET A 158 4.76 12.96 12.60
CA MET A 158 3.48 13.55 13.02
C MET A 158 3.51 14.01 14.47
N ALA A 159 4.09 13.22 15.37
CA ALA A 159 4.23 13.59 16.79
C ALA A 159 5.08 14.87 16.94
N SER A 160 6.21 14.96 16.22
CA SER A 160 7.09 16.12 16.23
C SER A 160 6.41 17.38 15.66
N LEU A 161 5.68 17.25 14.55
CA LEU A 161 4.89 18.34 13.96
C LEU A 161 3.81 18.82 14.92
N THR A 162 3.06 17.89 15.53
CA THR A 162 2.03 18.19 16.52
C THR A 162 2.61 18.92 17.74
N GLU A 163 3.78 18.49 18.23
CA GLU A 163 4.46 19.17 19.33
C GLU A 163 4.87 20.59 18.96
N ARG A 164 5.41 20.79 17.74
CA ARG A 164 5.77 22.12 17.23
C ARG A 164 4.55 23.03 17.09
N ILE A 165 3.44 22.52 16.57
CA ILE A 165 2.16 23.25 16.47
C ILE A 165 1.72 23.68 17.88
N ASN A 166 1.68 22.76 18.84
CA ASN A 166 1.30 23.08 20.23
C ASN A 166 2.19 24.15 20.87
N ARG A 167 3.51 24.14 20.57
CA ARG A 167 4.44 25.20 21.02
C ARG A 167 4.12 26.55 20.37
N LEU A 168 3.79 26.56 19.08
CA LEU A 168 3.37 27.78 18.39
C LEU A 168 2.03 28.29 18.91
N GLU A 169 1.09 27.41 19.25
CA GLU A 169 -0.19 27.82 19.86
C GLU A 169 -0.01 28.49 21.21
N ARG A 170 0.90 27.98 22.05
CA ARG A 170 1.23 28.65 23.33
C ARG A 170 1.81 30.04 23.09
N ARG A 171 2.74 30.16 22.14
CA ARG A 171 3.34 31.45 21.75
C ARG A 171 2.32 32.40 21.14
N GLU A 172 1.37 31.89 20.35
CA GLU A 172 0.28 32.69 19.79
C GLU A 172 -0.56 33.30 20.91
N ARG A 173 -1.01 32.50 21.88
CA ARG A 173 -1.77 32.97 23.04
C ARG A 173 -0.97 33.96 23.90
N GLU A 174 0.32 33.70 24.12
CA GLU A 174 1.22 34.61 24.84
C GLU A 174 1.33 35.98 24.13
N LEU A 175 1.42 35.99 22.79
CA LEU A 175 1.50 37.21 21.99
C LEU A 175 0.16 37.97 21.92
N GLU A 176 -0.97 37.27 21.90
CA GLU A 176 -2.31 37.87 21.93
C GLU A 176 -2.58 38.62 23.24
N LEU A 177 -1.99 38.17 24.35
CA LEU A 177 -2.10 38.82 25.66
C LEU A 177 -1.18 40.05 25.81
N LEU A 178 -0.25 40.28 24.88
CA LEU A 178 0.63 41.45 24.92
C LEU A 178 -0.09 42.70 24.37
N PRO A 179 0.19 43.90 24.92
CA PRO A 179 -0.28 45.15 24.34
C PRO A 179 0.14 45.29 22.88
N GLU A 180 -0.72 45.85 22.02
CA GLU A 180 -0.54 45.94 20.56
C GLU A 180 0.83 46.53 20.16
N GLY A 181 1.37 47.48 20.94
CA GLY A 181 2.70 48.08 20.72
C GLY A 181 3.89 47.13 20.88
N ASN A 182 3.70 45.95 21.48
CA ASN A 182 4.72 44.90 21.63
C ASN A 182 4.57 43.75 20.62
N GLN A 183 3.44 43.70 19.90
CA GLN A 183 3.17 42.70 18.85
C GLN A 183 3.82 43.08 17.51
N ILE A 184 4.02 44.38 17.29
CA ILE A 184 4.76 44.94 16.16
C ILE A 184 6.25 44.86 16.48
N GLU A 185 7.05 44.24 15.61
CA GLU A 185 8.50 44.43 15.66
C GLU A 185 8.78 45.90 15.42
N LYS A 186 9.09 46.64 16.49
CA LYS A 186 9.68 47.98 16.34
C LYS A 186 10.86 47.81 15.40
N PRO A 187 10.99 48.63 14.34
CA PRO A 187 12.19 48.60 13.53
C PRO A 187 13.35 48.88 14.49
N GLU A 188 14.18 47.86 14.73
CA GLU A 188 15.44 48.06 15.43
C GLU A 188 16.16 49.22 14.74
N GLU A 189 16.82 50.10 15.51
CA GLU A 189 17.73 51.08 14.93
C GLU A 189 18.84 50.33 14.18
N VAL A 190 18.57 50.04 12.91
CA VAL A 190 19.46 49.28 12.05
C VAL A 190 20.63 50.19 11.72
N GLY A 191 21.79 49.88 12.29
CA GLY A 191 23.05 50.56 12.02
C GLY A 191 23.35 50.66 10.51
N PHE A 192 24.15 51.66 10.14
CA PHE A 192 24.48 51.99 8.74
C PHE A 192 24.80 50.77 7.86
N PHE A 193 25.62 49.85 8.35
CA PHE A 193 26.03 48.65 7.60
C PHE A 193 24.90 47.65 7.35
N ARG A 194 23.93 47.53 8.27
CA ARG A 194 22.76 46.66 8.08
C ARG A 194 21.81 47.23 7.02
N ARG A 195 21.63 48.56 7.00
CA ARG A 195 20.87 49.26 5.95
C ARG A 195 21.54 49.13 4.58
N LEU A 196 22.87 49.28 4.52
CA LEU A 196 23.64 49.10 3.29
C LEU A 196 23.54 47.65 2.80
N GLY A 197 23.71 46.67 3.69
CA GLY A 197 23.53 45.25 3.38
C GLY A 197 22.13 44.91 2.85
N GLN A 198 21.08 45.53 3.39
CA GLN A 198 19.70 45.36 2.88
C GLN A 198 19.49 45.98 1.50
N LYS A 199 20.11 47.13 1.20
CA LYS A 199 20.06 47.75 -0.14
C LYS A 199 20.83 46.95 -1.19
N LEU A 200 21.92 46.30 -0.78
CA LEU A 200 22.74 45.44 -1.63
C LEU A 200 22.23 43.99 -1.74
N GLY A 201 21.12 43.64 -1.07
CA GLY A 201 20.58 42.27 -1.06
C GLY A 201 21.36 41.28 -0.19
N LEU A 202 22.38 41.73 0.53
CA LEU A 202 23.25 40.93 1.41
C LEU A 202 22.62 40.65 2.78
N ALA A 203 21.63 41.44 3.19
CA ALA A 203 20.90 41.26 4.45
C ALA A 203 19.39 41.24 4.20
N ARG A 204 18.67 40.31 4.84
CA ARG A 204 17.21 40.23 4.72
C ARG A 204 16.56 41.48 5.35
N LYS A 205 15.59 42.06 4.63
CA LYS A 205 14.69 43.07 5.18
C LYS A 205 13.82 42.42 6.27
N PRO A 206 13.47 43.14 7.35
CA PRO A 206 12.46 42.65 8.29
C PRO A 206 11.17 42.34 7.52
N HIS A 207 10.56 41.19 7.82
CA HIS A 207 9.29 40.80 7.21
C HIS A 207 8.22 41.85 7.60
N PRO A 208 7.30 42.25 6.70
CA PRO A 208 6.30 43.27 7.01
C PRO A 208 5.20 42.79 7.97
N LEU A 209 5.27 41.51 8.38
CA LEU A 209 4.31 40.87 9.27
C LEU A 209 4.68 41.10 10.73
N SER A 210 3.66 41.34 11.57
CA SER A 210 3.77 41.34 13.02
C SER A 210 4.31 39.99 13.54
N LYS A 211 4.78 39.96 14.79
CA LYS A 211 5.24 38.70 15.40
C LYS A 211 4.12 37.66 15.44
N LEU A 212 2.88 38.11 15.69
CA LEU A 212 1.69 37.27 15.75
C LEU A 212 1.36 36.67 14.38
N GLU A 213 1.35 37.47 13.31
CA GLU A 213 1.08 36.98 11.95
C GLU A 213 2.14 35.97 11.47
N ARG A 214 3.41 36.15 11.85
CA ARG A 214 4.45 35.15 11.57
C ARG A 214 4.20 33.82 12.27
N VAL A 215 3.77 33.85 13.54
CA VAL A 215 3.43 32.64 14.30
C VAL A 215 2.22 31.95 13.67
N ARG A 216 1.18 32.70 13.29
CA ARG A 216 -0.01 32.16 12.59
C ARG A 216 0.35 31.50 11.27
N LYS A 217 1.14 32.19 10.43
CA LYS A 217 1.57 31.64 9.15
C LYS A 217 2.39 30.35 9.31
N LEU A 218 3.34 30.33 10.25
CA LEU A 218 4.13 29.12 10.55
C LEU A 218 3.26 27.98 11.08
N LYS A 219 2.24 28.28 11.88
CA LYS A 219 1.28 27.30 12.38
C LYS A 219 0.45 26.71 11.24
N GLU A 220 -0.04 27.53 10.32
CA GLU A 220 -0.75 27.08 9.11
C GLU A 220 0.14 26.21 8.22
N GLU A 221 1.40 26.62 7.99
CA GLU A 221 2.36 25.82 7.23
C GLU A 221 2.60 24.43 7.86
N LEU A 222 2.77 24.37 9.18
CA LEU A 222 2.93 23.10 9.90
C LEU A 222 1.65 22.25 9.92
N ASN A 223 0.47 22.87 9.98
CA ASN A 223 -0.82 22.16 9.89
C ASN A 223 -0.98 21.50 8.51
N ILE A 224 -0.65 22.22 7.43
CA ILE A 224 -0.66 21.68 6.06
C ILE A 224 0.33 20.50 5.94
N GLU A 225 1.52 20.62 6.53
CA GLU A 225 2.50 19.53 6.55
C GLU A 225 1.99 18.31 7.34
N LEU A 226 1.31 18.54 8.47
CA LEU A 226 0.70 17.49 9.28
C LEU A 226 -0.42 16.75 8.52
N GLU A 227 -1.28 17.48 7.81
CA GLU A 227 -2.33 16.90 6.95
C GLU A 227 -1.73 16.00 5.86
N LYS A 228 -0.71 16.50 5.13
CA LYS A 228 0.00 15.72 4.11
C LYS A 228 0.64 14.45 4.69
N THR A 229 1.28 14.58 5.84
CA THR A 229 1.88 13.43 6.55
C THR A 229 0.81 12.44 7.00
N GLY A 230 -0.38 12.93 7.40
CA GLY A 230 -1.54 12.10 7.71
C GLY A 230 -2.07 11.32 6.51
N GLU A 231 -2.15 11.94 5.34
CA GLU A 231 -2.51 11.25 4.09
C GLU A 231 -1.48 10.17 3.72
N GLU A 232 -0.19 10.45 3.89
CA GLU A 232 0.89 9.46 3.68
C GLU A 232 0.79 8.28 4.65
N LEU A 233 0.46 8.54 5.92
CA LEU A 233 0.23 7.50 6.92
C LEU A 233 -0.94 6.60 6.51
N GLN A 234 -2.07 7.17 6.10
CA GLN A 234 -3.24 6.41 5.67
C GLN A 234 -2.92 5.52 4.46
N LYS A 235 -2.23 6.05 3.45
CA LYS A 235 -1.78 5.28 2.28
C LYS A 235 -0.90 4.10 2.71
N SER A 236 0.03 4.34 3.61
CA SER A 236 0.97 3.32 4.11
C SER A 236 0.26 2.22 4.91
N LEU A 237 -0.70 2.59 5.76
CA LEU A 237 -1.52 1.64 6.53
C LEU A 237 -2.38 0.75 5.62
N VAL A 238 -2.97 1.31 4.56
CA VAL A 238 -3.72 0.53 3.57
C VAL A 238 -2.82 -0.48 2.86
N ILE A 239 -1.60 -0.07 2.47
CA ILE A 239 -0.63 -0.97 1.83
C ILE A 239 -0.28 -2.12 2.78
N LEU A 240 0.09 -1.81 4.03
CA LEU A 240 0.42 -2.83 5.02
C LEU A 240 -0.73 -3.81 5.23
N SER A 241 -1.96 -3.31 5.39
CA SER A 241 -3.14 -4.16 5.58
C SER A 241 -3.37 -5.12 4.40
N LEU A 242 -3.18 -4.63 3.17
CA LEU A 242 -3.29 -5.47 1.98
C LEU A 242 -2.20 -6.53 1.91
N ASP A 243 -0.96 -6.19 2.26
CA ASP A 243 0.15 -7.15 2.26
C ASP A 243 -0.01 -8.21 3.36
N GLU A 244 -0.51 -7.83 4.55
CA GLU A 244 -0.85 -8.77 5.62
C GLU A 244 -2.00 -9.71 5.22
N GLN A 245 -3.05 -9.20 4.57
CA GLN A 245 -4.15 -10.02 4.06
C GLN A 245 -3.69 -11.05 3.02
N LYS A 246 -2.81 -10.65 2.09
CA LYS A 246 -2.25 -11.56 1.09
C LYS A 246 -1.43 -12.67 1.72
N GLU A 247 -0.59 -12.32 2.69
CA GLU A 247 0.23 -13.30 3.41
C GLU A 247 -0.64 -14.25 4.25
N GLU A 248 -1.72 -13.76 4.84
CA GLU A 248 -2.68 -14.60 5.56
C GLU A 248 -3.45 -15.55 4.62
N GLU A 249 -3.93 -15.05 3.48
CA GLU A 249 -4.62 -15.85 2.47
C GLU A 249 -3.70 -16.94 1.90
N ARG A 250 -2.44 -16.59 1.62
CA ARG A 250 -1.42 -17.56 1.23
C ARG A 250 -1.24 -18.65 2.29
N LYS A 251 -1.06 -18.30 3.56
CA LYS A 251 -0.96 -19.28 4.66
C LYS A 251 -2.21 -20.13 4.80
N ARG A 252 -3.40 -19.56 4.58
CA ARG A 252 -4.67 -20.30 4.58
C ARG A 252 -4.72 -21.31 3.42
N LEU A 253 -4.30 -20.93 2.22
CA LEU A 253 -4.21 -21.83 1.07
C LEU A 253 -3.19 -22.95 1.30
N GLU A 254 -2.01 -22.63 1.83
CA GLU A 254 -1.01 -23.62 2.22
C GLU A 254 -1.55 -24.60 3.27
N LYS A 255 -2.25 -24.10 4.30
CA LYS A 255 -2.91 -24.94 5.31
C LYS A 255 -4.01 -25.81 4.73
N LYS A 256 -4.84 -25.29 3.82
CA LYS A 256 -5.88 -26.09 3.13
C LYS A 256 -5.24 -27.24 2.36
N ILE A 257 -4.16 -26.97 1.62
CA ILE A 257 -3.40 -27.98 0.89
C ILE A 257 -2.84 -29.06 1.85
N ILE A 258 -2.46 -28.70 3.09
CA ILE A 258 -1.98 -29.65 4.10
C ILE A 258 -3.13 -30.43 4.74
N LEU A 259 -4.27 -29.79 5.03
CA LEU A 259 -5.43 -30.40 5.69
C LEU A 259 -6.22 -31.34 4.78
N GLU A 260 -6.34 -31.03 3.48
CA GLU A 260 -6.91 -31.96 2.49
C GLU A 260 -6.11 -33.26 2.44
N LYS A 261 -4.77 -33.19 2.55
CA LYS A 261 -3.91 -34.38 2.66
C LYS A 261 -4.18 -35.20 3.92
N GLY A 262 -4.38 -34.54 5.06
CA GLY A 262 -4.66 -35.23 6.33
C GLY A 262 -6.06 -35.86 6.43
N ARG A 263 -7.04 -35.38 5.67
CA ARG A 263 -8.37 -35.98 5.57
C ARG A 263 -8.41 -37.20 4.67
N ILE A 264 -7.65 -37.20 3.57
CA ILE A 264 -7.49 -38.36 2.69
C ILE A 264 -6.86 -39.52 3.48
N ALA A 265 -5.74 -39.27 4.17
CA ALA A 265 -5.05 -40.27 4.99
C ALA A 265 -5.84 -40.80 6.21
N LYS A 266 -6.91 -40.11 6.65
CA LYS A 266 -7.78 -40.56 7.76
C LYS A 266 -8.96 -41.40 7.29
N LYS A 267 -9.50 -41.15 6.10
CA LYS A 267 -10.60 -41.96 5.55
C LYS A 267 -10.14 -43.38 5.20
N GLU A 268 -8.91 -43.54 4.72
CA GLU A 268 -8.35 -44.85 4.40
C GLU A 268 -8.11 -45.74 5.63
N LYS A 269 -7.75 -45.14 6.79
CA LYS A 269 -7.64 -45.87 8.05
C LYS A 269 -8.97 -46.37 8.61
N GLU A 270 -10.08 -45.73 8.26
CA GLU A 270 -11.40 -46.21 8.64
C GLU A 270 -11.85 -47.35 7.70
N GLU A 271 -11.49 -47.31 6.41
CA GLU A 271 -11.81 -48.39 5.46
C GLU A 271 -11.00 -49.68 5.72
N GLU A 272 -9.72 -49.60 6.12
CA GLU A 272 -8.91 -50.79 6.49
C GLU A 272 -9.36 -51.52 7.77
N ILE A 273 -10.18 -50.87 8.63
CA ILE A 273 -10.68 -51.49 9.87
C ILE A 273 -11.97 -52.30 9.62
N TYR A 274 -12.60 -52.13 8.47
CA TYR A 274 -13.86 -52.79 8.10
C TYR A 274 -13.72 -53.87 7.01
N GLU A 275 -12.50 -54.19 6.56
CA GLU A 275 -12.15 -55.41 5.79
C GLU A 275 -11.51 -56.47 6.69
#